data_AF-A0A9E1ZMP4-F1
#
_entry.id   AF-A0A9E1ZMP4-F1
#
_cell.length_a   1.000
_cell.length_b   1.000
_cell.length_c   1.000
_cell.angle_alpha   90.00
_cell.angle_beta   90.00
_cell.angle_gamma   90.00
#
_symmetry.space_group_name_H-M   'P 1'
#
loop_
_entity.id
_entity.type
_entity.pdbx_description
1 polymer ?
#
loop_
_entity_poly.entity_id
_entity_poly.type
_entity_poly.pdbx_seq_one_letter_code
_entity_poly.pdbx_strand_id
1 'polypeptide(L)'
;YWERIDPQKTISQNIKDNLLTPNNLLQAEPKLLLQDFVSDPHNYISILSAIANGAHVVRDIVTSTGLASGHVSKYLSVLIDSGFVERRIPVTVKKKSRAGRYHITDLYLRFYFRFLENRQEQLALGIQEQALAEISKHLIDFIGTYTWEEICREWTLRAGAKGELPYLPDQVGSAWNAKAQIDVVGYNSMDKTLILGECKWTRNTNKPKIIKELIEKKVNRIVPKEGNWEIFFTGFSRSGWTPNALAYENQIIEELPSGINWSTSGMRLVDLDQLDQDLQKWTA
;
A
#
# COMPACT_ATOMS: atom_id res chain seq x y z
N TYR A 1 -14.16 9.54 11.39
CA TYR A 1 -13.47 10.35 10.35
C TYR A 1 -14.32 10.60 9.12
N TRP A 2 -14.82 9.55 8.46
CA TRP A 2 -15.41 9.62 7.11
C TRP A 2 -16.68 10.47 6.96
N GLU A 3 -17.53 10.53 8.00
CA GLU A 3 -18.74 11.36 7.99
C GLU A 3 -18.49 12.87 7.88
N ARG A 4 -17.25 13.32 8.13
CA ARG A 4 -16.86 14.73 8.01
C ARG A 4 -16.41 15.13 6.61
N ILE A 5 -16.20 14.16 5.72
CA ILE A 5 -15.78 14.43 4.35
C ILE A 5 -17.01 14.82 3.54
N ASP A 6 -16.94 15.97 2.89
CA ASP A 6 -17.96 16.45 1.97
C ASP A 6 -17.61 16.00 0.54
N PRO A 7 -18.38 15.09 -0.09
CA PRO A 7 -18.11 14.61 -1.44
C PRO A 7 -18.21 15.71 -2.51
N GLN A 8 -18.87 16.83 -2.23
CA GLN A 8 -18.99 17.97 -3.15
C GLN A 8 -17.74 18.88 -3.12
N LYS A 9 -16.85 18.69 -2.15
CA LYS A 9 -15.61 19.46 -2.02
C LYS A 9 -14.42 18.69 -2.59
N THR A 10 -13.44 19.43 -3.10
CA THR A 10 -12.17 18.83 -3.52
C THR A 10 -11.43 18.21 -2.33
N ILE A 11 -10.52 17.28 -2.59
CA ILE A 11 -9.68 16.67 -1.54
C ILE A 11 -8.92 17.75 -0.76
N SER A 12 -8.34 18.73 -1.45
CA SER A 12 -7.61 19.84 -0.81
C SER A 12 -8.51 20.68 0.09
N GLN A 13 -9.75 20.95 -0.34
CA GLN A 13 -10.71 21.70 0.48
C GLN A 13 -11.14 20.89 1.71
N ASN A 14 -11.40 19.60 1.55
CA ASN A 14 -11.70 18.70 2.67
C ASN A 14 -10.55 18.65 3.68
N ILE A 15 -9.30 18.56 3.22
CA ILE A 15 -8.12 18.60 4.09
C ILE A 15 -8.06 19.94 4.84
N LYS A 16 -8.19 21.07 4.13
CA LYS A 16 -8.13 22.40 4.74
C LYS A 16 -9.19 22.61 5.81
N ASP A 17 -10.45 22.33 5.47
CA ASP A 17 -11.60 22.61 6.32
C ASP A 17 -11.68 21.66 7.52
N ASN A 18 -11.35 20.38 7.31
CA ASN A 18 -11.55 19.35 8.32
C ASN A 18 -10.30 18.94 9.08
N LEU A 19 -9.08 19.22 8.59
CA LEU A 19 -7.83 18.75 9.20
C LEU A 19 -6.89 19.89 9.60
N LEU A 20 -6.86 20.99 8.85
CA LEU A 20 -5.91 22.09 9.08
C LEU A 20 -6.47 23.23 9.95
N THR A 21 -7.69 23.09 10.48
CA THR A 21 -8.30 24.10 11.36
C THR A 21 -7.66 24.13 12.75
N PRO A 22 -7.49 25.33 13.35
CA PRO A 22 -7.05 25.44 14.74
C PRO A 22 -8.03 24.71 15.69
N ASN A 23 -7.52 24.14 16.78
CA ASN A 23 -8.30 23.44 17.83
C ASN A 23 -9.19 22.30 17.31
N ASN A 24 -8.79 21.65 16.23
CA ASN A 24 -9.50 20.50 15.70
C ASN A 24 -9.29 19.26 16.56
N LEU A 25 -10.39 18.65 17.02
CA LEU A 25 -10.37 17.42 17.81
C LEU A 25 -9.57 16.28 17.16
N LEU A 26 -9.56 16.20 15.83
CA LEU A 26 -8.80 15.19 15.09
C LEU A 26 -7.29 15.33 15.32
N GLN A 27 -6.79 16.53 15.61
CA GLN A 27 -5.37 16.74 15.90
C GLN A 27 -4.94 16.21 17.27
N ALA A 28 -5.87 16.15 18.24
CA ALA A 28 -5.62 15.58 19.57
C ALA A 28 -5.74 14.05 19.58
N GLU A 29 -6.50 13.50 18.64
CA GLU A 29 -6.88 12.09 18.60
C GLU A 29 -5.70 11.09 18.59
N PRO A 30 -4.60 11.28 17.83
CA PRO A 30 -3.48 10.35 17.86
C PRO A 30 -2.82 10.24 19.24
N LYS A 31 -2.74 11.35 19.99
CA LYS A 31 -2.20 11.34 21.35
C LYS A 31 -3.17 10.68 22.33
N LEU A 32 -4.46 10.97 22.21
CA LEU A 32 -5.51 10.38 23.06
C LEU A 32 -5.58 8.87 22.86
N LEU A 33 -5.63 8.42 21.60
CA LEU A 33 -5.62 6.99 21.26
C LEU A 33 -4.41 6.30 21.86
N LEU A 34 -3.21 6.87 21.76
CA LEU A 34 -2.01 6.25 22.36
C LEU A 34 -2.06 6.25 23.89
N GLN A 35 -2.52 7.32 24.53
CA GLN A 35 -2.59 7.40 26.00
C GLN A 35 -3.45 6.31 26.63
N ASP A 36 -4.47 5.81 25.92
CA ASP A 36 -5.30 4.70 26.38
C ASP A 36 -4.54 3.35 26.41
N PHE A 37 -3.44 3.22 25.66
CA PHE A 37 -2.67 1.98 25.55
C PHE A 37 -1.25 2.06 26.15
N VAL A 38 -0.68 3.26 26.32
CA VAL A 38 0.71 3.43 26.77
C VAL A 38 0.91 4.60 27.75
N SER A 39 1.70 4.38 28.80
CA SER A 39 1.93 5.36 29.87
C SER A 39 2.89 6.50 29.48
N ASP A 40 3.88 6.24 28.61
CA ASP A 40 4.82 7.23 28.07
C ASP A 40 4.80 7.17 26.53
N PRO A 41 4.05 8.06 25.87
CA PRO A 41 3.83 7.98 24.43
C PRO A 41 5.00 8.51 23.60
N HIS A 42 6.02 9.16 24.19
CA HIS A 42 7.03 9.89 23.42
C HIS A 42 7.79 8.99 22.43
N ASN A 43 8.27 7.84 22.90
CA ASN A 43 9.00 6.89 22.05
C ASN A 43 8.09 6.20 21.02
N TYR A 44 6.82 5.97 21.36
CA TYR A 44 5.84 5.42 20.44
C TYR A 44 5.54 6.39 19.29
N ILE A 45 5.31 7.67 19.62
CA ILE A 45 5.12 8.75 18.65
C ILE A 45 6.34 8.86 17.72
N SER A 46 7.55 8.81 18.27
CA SER A 46 8.78 8.85 17.48
C SER A 46 8.87 7.69 16.48
N ILE A 47 8.53 6.47 16.90
CA ILE A 47 8.51 5.29 16.02
C ILE A 47 7.40 5.38 14.97
N LEU A 48 6.19 5.80 15.33
CA LEU A 48 5.10 5.99 14.38
C LEU A 48 5.46 7.07 13.35
N SER A 49 6.05 8.19 13.79
CA SER A 49 6.55 9.24 12.89
C SER A 49 7.63 8.69 11.95
N ALA A 50 8.59 7.90 12.45
CA ALA A 50 9.59 7.25 11.60
C ALA A 50 8.96 6.33 10.53
N ILE A 51 8.00 5.49 10.91
CA ILE A 51 7.29 4.58 9.99
C ILE A 51 6.50 5.37 8.94
N ALA A 52 5.76 6.41 9.35
CA ALA A 52 5.00 7.27 8.44
C ALA A 52 5.89 7.99 7.42
N ASN A 53 7.15 8.23 7.79
CA ASN A 53 8.17 8.83 6.93
C ASN A 53 9.02 7.81 6.15
N GLY A 54 8.61 6.53 6.11
CA GLY A 54 9.18 5.49 5.24
C GLY A 54 10.19 4.55 5.91
N ALA A 55 10.45 4.69 7.21
CA ALA A 55 11.30 3.77 7.96
C ALA A 55 10.55 2.46 8.26
N HIS A 56 10.53 1.54 7.28
CA HIS A 56 9.76 0.30 7.40
C HIS A 56 10.53 -0.88 8.00
N VAL A 57 11.82 -0.76 8.30
CA VAL A 57 12.62 -1.83 8.92
C VAL A 57 13.30 -1.34 10.19
N VAL A 58 13.57 -2.24 11.14
CA VAL A 58 14.14 -1.89 12.47
C VAL A 58 15.38 -1.01 12.35
N ARG A 59 16.29 -1.34 11.43
CA ARG A 59 17.52 -0.54 11.20
C ARG A 59 17.19 0.91 10.87
N ASP A 60 16.26 1.12 9.96
CA ASP A 60 15.94 2.47 9.47
C ASP A 60 15.15 3.24 10.54
N ILE A 61 14.33 2.55 11.35
CA ILE A 61 13.63 3.13 12.51
C ILE A 61 14.64 3.53 13.60
N VAL A 62 15.63 2.68 13.90
CA VAL A 62 16.74 3.01 14.82
C VAL A 62 17.47 4.25 14.35
N THR A 63 17.85 4.31 13.07
CA THR A 63 18.51 5.49 12.49
C THR A 63 17.66 6.74 12.60
N SER A 64 16.35 6.64 12.35
CA SER A 64 15.44 7.78 12.40
C SER A 64 15.13 8.27 13.82
N THR A 65 15.08 7.38 14.80
CA THR A 65 14.64 7.69 16.17
C THR A 65 15.80 7.90 17.14
N GLY A 66 17.00 7.40 16.82
CA GLY A 66 18.16 7.39 17.72
C GLY A 66 18.04 6.38 18.87
N LEU A 67 16.96 5.61 18.94
CA LEU A 67 16.72 4.63 19.99
C LEU A 67 17.57 3.37 19.79
N ALA A 68 17.96 2.74 20.90
CA ALA A 68 18.61 1.43 20.84
C ALA A 68 17.70 0.38 20.18
N SER A 69 18.28 -0.52 19.39
CA SER A 69 17.52 -1.55 18.65
C SER A 69 16.61 -2.42 19.53
N GLY A 70 17.06 -2.76 20.74
CA GLY A 70 16.24 -3.50 21.71
C GLY A 70 15.00 -2.73 22.16
N HIS A 71 15.12 -1.40 22.33
CA HIS A 71 13.98 -0.54 22.67
C HIS A 71 13.01 -0.43 21.50
N VAL A 72 13.51 -0.19 20.28
CA VAL A 72 12.67 -0.17 19.06
C VAL A 72 11.88 -1.46 18.92
N SER A 73 12.52 -2.62 19.13
CA SER A 73 11.85 -3.91 19.05
C SER A 73 10.75 -4.08 20.09
N LYS A 74 10.99 -3.64 21.33
CA LYS A 74 10.00 -3.67 22.41
C LYS A 74 8.79 -2.79 22.09
N TYR A 75 9.02 -1.56 21.65
CA TYR A 75 7.95 -0.63 21.29
C TYR A 75 7.14 -1.10 20.08
N LEU A 76 7.80 -1.65 19.06
CA LEU A 76 7.12 -2.24 17.91
C LEU A 76 6.22 -3.42 18.32
N SER A 77 6.64 -4.25 19.28
CA SER A 77 5.80 -5.34 19.79
C SER A 77 4.51 -4.79 20.38
N VAL A 78 4.60 -3.80 21.26
CA VAL A 78 3.43 -3.17 21.88
C VAL A 78 2.53 -2.50 20.83
N LEU A 79 3.09 -1.81 19.84
CA LEU A 79 2.32 -1.20 18.75
C LEU A 79 1.63 -2.24 17.86
N ILE A 80 2.22 -3.43 17.71
CA ILE A 80 1.60 -4.55 16.99
C ILE A 80 0.46 -5.15 17.82
N ASP A 81 0.71 -5.42 19.10
CA ASP A 81 -0.27 -6.05 19.99
C ASP A 81 -1.49 -5.15 20.22
N SER A 82 -1.30 -3.82 20.21
CA SER A 82 -2.37 -2.81 20.27
C SER A 82 -3.02 -2.51 18.90
N GLY A 83 -2.49 -3.07 17.81
CA GLY A 83 -3.06 -2.92 16.48
C GLY A 83 -2.77 -1.61 15.75
N PHE A 84 -1.90 -0.73 16.28
CA PHE A 84 -1.48 0.51 15.59
C PHE A 84 -0.50 0.28 14.44
N VAL A 85 0.29 -0.79 14.54
CA VAL A 85 1.29 -1.17 13.55
C VAL A 85 1.07 -2.63 13.18
N GLU A 86 1.28 -2.95 11.92
CA GLU A 86 1.39 -4.33 11.48
C GLU A 86 2.76 -4.62 10.91
N ARG A 87 3.13 -5.90 10.94
CA ARG A 87 4.36 -6.40 10.32
C ARG A 87 4.00 -7.22 9.09
N ARG A 88 4.17 -6.62 7.91
CA ARG A 88 3.99 -7.29 6.61
C ARG A 88 5.23 -8.08 6.24
N ILE A 89 5.05 -9.26 5.65
CA ILE A 89 6.12 -10.07 5.06
C ILE A 89 5.78 -10.39 3.60
N PRO A 90 6.75 -10.72 2.73
CA PRO A 90 6.43 -11.19 1.39
C PRO A 90 5.50 -12.41 1.47
N VAL A 91 4.40 -12.41 0.72
CA VAL A 91 3.44 -13.55 0.77
C VAL A 91 4.03 -14.86 0.25
N THR A 92 5.11 -14.77 -0.54
CA THR A 92 5.82 -15.93 -1.10
C THR A 92 6.83 -16.55 -0.13
N VAL A 93 6.95 -16.06 1.12
CA VAL A 93 7.90 -16.61 2.11
C VAL A 93 7.20 -17.08 3.39
N LYS A 94 7.88 -17.95 4.15
CA LYS A 94 7.38 -18.48 5.43
C LYS A 94 7.20 -17.37 6.48
N LYS A 95 6.19 -17.53 7.36
CA LYS A 95 5.83 -16.56 8.42
C LYS A 95 6.98 -16.10 9.32
N LYS A 96 7.99 -16.95 9.56
CA LYS A 96 9.17 -16.63 10.38
C LYS A 96 10.27 -15.83 9.65
N SER A 97 9.99 -15.29 8.45
CA SER A 97 10.97 -14.53 7.68
C SER A 97 11.41 -13.24 8.39
N ARG A 98 12.70 -12.92 8.27
CA ARG A 98 13.29 -11.65 8.75
C ARG A 98 13.04 -10.47 7.81
N ALA A 99 12.50 -10.71 6.61
CA ALA A 99 12.26 -9.68 5.59
C ALA A 99 11.01 -8.82 5.86
N GLY A 100 10.52 -8.78 7.10
CA GLY A 100 9.30 -8.05 7.44
C GLY A 100 9.48 -6.54 7.44
N ARG A 101 8.41 -5.84 7.07
CA ARG A 101 8.29 -4.39 7.02
C ARG A 101 7.15 -3.93 7.94
N TYR A 102 7.34 -2.85 8.67
CA TYR A 102 6.39 -2.29 9.62
C TYR A 102 5.58 -1.17 8.97
N HIS A 103 4.26 -1.20 9.14
CA HIS A 103 3.33 -0.23 8.57
C HIS A 103 2.31 0.19 9.61
N ILE A 104 1.95 1.48 9.64
CA ILE A 104 0.82 1.96 10.45
C ILE A 104 -0.47 1.43 9.82
N THR A 105 -1.33 0.81 10.63
CA THR A 105 -2.58 0.18 10.18
C THR A 105 -3.66 1.20 9.84
N ASP A 106 -3.86 2.19 10.72
CA ASP A 106 -4.88 3.21 10.55
C ASP A 106 -4.48 4.27 9.50
N LEU A 107 -5.39 4.52 8.56
CA LEU A 107 -5.18 5.44 7.44
C LEU A 107 -5.03 6.90 7.91
N TYR A 108 -5.80 7.30 8.92
CA TYR A 108 -5.73 8.66 9.47
C TYR A 108 -4.43 8.87 10.24
N LEU A 109 -4.04 7.94 11.12
CA LEU A 109 -2.77 8.02 11.85
C LEU A 109 -1.58 8.10 10.88
N ARG A 110 -1.60 7.30 9.81
CA ARG A 110 -0.57 7.36 8.75
C ARG A 110 -0.48 8.75 8.12
N PHE A 111 -1.62 9.38 7.82
CA PHE A 111 -1.68 10.74 7.30
C PHE A 111 -1.20 11.77 8.35
N TYR A 112 -1.66 11.66 9.59
CA TYR A 112 -1.33 12.56 10.68
C TYR A 112 0.18 12.59 10.94
N PHE A 113 0.81 11.43 11.16
CA PHE A 113 2.24 11.35 11.45
C PHE A 113 3.10 11.77 10.25
N ARG A 114 2.60 11.60 9.01
CA ARG A 114 3.30 12.06 7.81
C ARG A 114 3.22 13.58 7.64
N PHE A 115 2.06 14.19 7.88
CA PHE A 115 1.79 15.56 7.44
C PHE A 115 1.53 16.56 8.57
N LEU A 116 0.88 16.14 9.65
CA LEU A 116 0.35 17.05 10.67
C LEU A 116 1.20 17.12 11.93
N GLU A 117 1.83 16.01 12.33
CA GLU A 117 2.55 15.90 13.61
C GLU A 117 3.67 16.94 13.76
N ASN A 118 4.50 17.12 12.73
CA ASN A 118 5.57 18.13 12.74
C ASN A 118 5.10 19.59 12.49
N ARG A 119 3.80 19.83 12.37
CA ARG A 119 3.23 21.16 12.00
C ARG A 119 2.25 21.70 13.03
N GLN A 120 2.20 21.14 14.24
CA GLN A 120 1.22 21.55 15.26
C GLN A 120 1.27 23.05 15.60
N GLU A 121 2.47 23.64 15.68
CA GLU A 121 2.61 25.08 15.93
C GLU A 121 2.05 25.94 14.79
N GLN A 122 2.35 25.58 13.54
CA GLN A 122 1.83 26.26 12.36
C GLN A 122 0.29 26.18 12.30
N LEU A 123 -0.26 25.00 12.62
CA LEU A 123 -1.71 24.77 12.67
C LEU A 123 -2.38 25.57 13.79
N ALA A 124 -1.75 25.65 14.97
CA ALA A 124 -2.24 26.46 16.08
C ALA A 124 -2.27 27.96 15.76
N LEU A 125 -1.32 28.44 14.94
CA LEU A 125 -1.28 29.82 14.44
C LEU A 125 -2.21 30.06 13.22
N GLY A 126 -2.94 29.05 12.77
CA GLY A 126 -3.84 29.17 11.62
C GLY A 126 -3.14 29.26 10.26
N ILE A 127 -1.87 28.85 10.16
CA ILE A 127 -1.08 28.88 8.92
C ILE A 127 -1.46 27.67 8.03
N GLN A 128 -2.64 27.74 7.41
CA GLN A 128 -3.21 26.62 6.66
C GLN A 128 -2.64 26.48 5.25
N GLU A 129 -2.40 27.59 4.56
CA GLU A 129 -2.02 27.58 3.13
C GLU A 129 -0.66 26.91 2.90
N GLN A 130 0.32 27.22 3.75
CA GLN A 130 1.64 26.61 3.66
C GLN A 130 1.59 25.11 3.95
N ALA A 131 0.83 24.69 4.96
CA ALA A 131 0.63 23.28 5.28
C ALA A 131 -0.06 22.55 4.13
N LEU A 132 -1.11 23.15 3.54
CA LEU A 132 -1.84 22.57 2.41
C LEU A 132 -0.98 22.45 1.16
N ALA A 133 -0.13 23.43 0.86
CA ALA A 133 0.78 23.40 -0.28
C ALA A 133 1.78 22.23 -0.17
N GLU A 134 2.39 22.05 1.01
CA GLU A 134 3.32 20.95 1.27
C GLU A 134 2.62 19.58 1.22
N ILE A 135 1.41 19.46 1.80
CA ILE A 135 0.61 18.24 1.68
C ILE A 135 0.33 17.93 0.21
N SER A 136 -0.15 18.92 -0.55
CA SER A 136 -0.53 18.75 -1.96
C SER A 136 0.63 18.30 -2.83
N LYS A 137 1.85 18.75 -2.54
CA LYS A 137 3.08 18.34 -3.23
C LYS A 137 3.39 16.85 -3.08
N HIS A 138 3.09 16.28 -1.92
CA HIS A 138 3.45 14.90 -1.56
C HIS A 138 2.26 13.93 -1.55
N LEU A 139 1.03 14.43 -1.72
CA LEU A 139 -0.19 13.65 -1.58
C LEU A 139 -0.32 12.53 -2.61
N ILE A 140 0.11 12.77 -3.86
CA ILE A 140 0.03 11.75 -4.92
C ILE A 140 0.92 10.56 -4.59
N ASP A 141 2.17 10.81 -4.21
CA ASP A 141 3.11 9.75 -3.84
C ASP A 141 2.62 9.01 -2.59
N PHE A 142 2.11 9.74 -1.59
CA PHE A 142 1.54 9.15 -0.38
C PHE A 142 0.38 8.20 -0.68
N ILE A 143 -0.59 8.59 -1.51
CA ILE A 143 -1.70 7.71 -1.89
C ILE A 143 -1.16 6.51 -2.68
N GLY A 144 -0.25 6.75 -3.61
CA GLY A 144 0.31 5.72 -4.49
C GLY A 144 1.07 4.63 -3.74
N THR A 145 1.92 5.01 -2.78
CA THR A 145 2.75 4.07 -2.00
C THR A 145 1.95 3.24 -1.01
N TYR A 146 0.85 3.79 -0.49
CA TYR A 146 0.19 3.20 0.67
C TYR A 146 -1.23 2.72 0.34
N THR A 147 -2.15 3.65 0.13
CA THR A 147 -3.58 3.36 0.03
C THR A 147 -3.96 2.70 -1.30
N TRP A 148 -3.35 3.13 -2.41
CA TRP A 148 -3.69 2.58 -3.72
C TRP A 148 -3.37 1.10 -3.83
N GLU A 149 -2.16 0.69 -3.39
CA GLU A 149 -1.80 -0.72 -3.42
C GLU A 149 -2.66 -1.57 -2.49
N GLU A 150 -3.06 -1.04 -1.33
CA GLU A 150 -3.98 -1.72 -0.39
C GLU A 150 -5.32 -2.01 -1.05
N ILE A 151 -5.90 -1.02 -1.74
CA ILE A 151 -7.16 -1.18 -2.48
C ILE A 151 -7.01 -2.17 -3.64
N CYS A 152 -5.90 -2.14 -4.38
CA CYS A 152 -5.65 -3.09 -5.47
C CYS A 152 -5.53 -4.54 -4.98
N ARG A 153 -4.94 -4.73 -3.79
CA ARG A 153 -4.88 -6.03 -3.12
C ARG A 153 -6.28 -6.50 -2.68
N GLU A 154 -7.08 -5.61 -2.10
CA GLU A 154 -8.48 -5.92 -1.75
C GLU A 154 -9.29 -6.29 -2.99
N TRP A 155 -9.16 -5.53 -4.07
CA TRP A 155 -9.79 -5.85 -5.35
C TRP A 155 -9.36 -7.24 -5.84
N THR A 156 -8.07 -7.57 -5.76
CA THR A 156 -7.55 -8.88 -6.21
C THR A 156 -8.15 -10.04 -5.43
N LEU A 157 -8.28 -9.90 -4.10
CA LEU A 157 -8.91 -10.92 -3.26
C LEU A 157 -10.38 -11.11 -3.63
N ARG A 158 -11.13 -10.01 -3.76
CA ARG A 158 -12.56 -10.05 -4.09
C ARG A 158 -12.82 -10.56 -5.50
N ALA A 159 -12.04 -10.12 -6.48
CA ALA A 159 -12.16 -10.56 -7.86
C ALA A 159 -11.94 -12.07 -7.98
N GLY A 160 -10.93 -12.62 -7.27
CA GLY A 160 -10.74 -14.07 -7.16
C GLY A 160 -11.94 -14.76 -6.50
N ALA A 161 -12.46 -14.23 -5.39
CA ALA A 161 -13.62 -14.79 -4.68
C ALA A 161 -14.92 -14.75 -5.49
N LYS A 162 -15.04 -13.83 -6.45
CA LYS A 162 -16.19 -13.68 -7.34
C LYS A 162 -16.03 -14.39 -8.68
N GLY A 163 -14.90 -15.05 -8.92
CA GLY A 163 -14.60 -15.74 -10.19
C GLY A 163 -14.30 -14.78 -11.36
N GLU A 164 -13.99 -13.52 -11.06
CA GLU A 164 -13.62 -12.48 -12.05
C GLU A 164 -12.12 -12.53 -12.40
N LEU A 165 -11.36 -13.33 -11.65
CA LEU A 165 -9.98 -13.76 -11.93
C LEU A 165 -9.95 -15.30 -11.95
N PRO A 166 -8.99 -15.91 -12.68
CA PRO A 166 -8.97 -17.37 -12.84
C PRO A 166 -8.64 -18.13 -11.54
N TYR A 167 -8.13 -17.44 -10.52
CA TYR A 167 -7.67 -18.05 -9.27
C TYR A 167 -8.26 -17.35 -8.06
N LEU A 168 -8.60 -18.15 -7.05
CA LEU A 168 -8.87 -17.67 -5.71
C LEU A 168 -7.56 -17.74 -4.89
N PRO A 169 -6.95 -16.59 -4.53
CA PRO A 169 -5.74 -16.60 -3.70
C PRO A 169 -6.05 -16.94 -2.23
N ASP A 170 -5.21 -17.77 -1.61
CA ASP A 170 -5.26 -18.03 -0.15
C ASP A 170 -4.81 -16.79 0.65
N GLN A 171 -3.85 -16.06 0.08
CA GLN A 171 -3.26 -14.86 0.66
C GLN A 171 -3.09 -13.81 -0.43
N VAL A 172 -3.39 -12.56 -0.10
CA VAL A 172 -3.07 -11.41 -0.95
C VAL A 172 -2.19 -10.44 -0.19
N GLY A 173 -1.12 -9.98 -0.83
CA GLY A 173 -0.15 -9.09 -0.23
C GLY A 173 0.79 -8.53 -1.28
N SER A 174 2.02 -8.23 -0.87
CA SER A 174 3.10 -7.87 -1.78
C SER A 174 4.22 -8.91 -1.66
N ALA A 175 5.16 -8.90 -2.59
CA ALA A 175 6.37 -9.70 -2.47
C ALA A 175 7.61 -8.87 -2.78
N TRP A 176 8.65 -9.02 -1.97
CA TRP A 176 9.91 -8.31 -2.16
C TRP A 176 11.11 -9.13 -1.73
N ASN A 177 12.25 -8.82 -2.33
CA ASN A 177 13.58 -9.19 -1.88
C ASN A 177 14.58 -8.08 -2.26
N ALA A 178 15.88 -8.34 -2.11
CA ALA A 178 16.91 -7.35 -2.44
C ALA A 178 16.96 -6.94 -3.93
N LYS A 179 16.36 -7.71 -4.84
CA LYS A 179 16.45 -7.54 -6.30
C LYS A 179 15.12 -7.15 -6.97
N ALA A 180 13.98 -7.37 -6.34
CA ALA A 180 12.67 -7.08 -6.91
C ALA A 180 11.61 -6.83 -5.84
N GLN A 181 10.59 -6.06 -6.22
CA GLN A 181 9.34 -5.88 -5.48
C GLN A 181 8.18 -5.91 -6.48
N ILE A 182 7.11 -6.61 -6.11
CA ILE A 182 5.82 -6.68 -6.80
C ILE A 182 4.75 -6.26 -5.78
N ASP A 183 3.93 -5.29 -6.16
CA ASP A 183 3.04 -4.55 -5.25
C ASP A 183 1.79 -5.38 -4.88
N VAL A 184 1.28 -6.16 -5.83
CA VAL A 184 0.14 -7.06 -5.66
C VAL A 184 0.54 -8.49 -5.98
N VAL A 185 0.37 -9.38 -5.01
CA VAL A 185 0.60 -10.81 -5.15
C VAL A 185 -0.56 -11.56 -4.51
N GLY A 186 -1.40 -12.18 -5.34
CA GLY A 186 -2.28 -13.27 -4.93
C GLY A 186 -1.49 -14.57 -4.93
N TYR A 187 -1.53 -15.31 -3.84
CA TYR A 187 -0.73 -16.51 -3.63
C TYR A 187 -1.62 -17.67 -3.19
N ASN A 188 -1.62 -18.76 -3.96
CA ASN A 188 -2.21 -20.03 -3.55
C ASN A 188 -1.13 -21.12 -3.62
N SER A 189 -0.79 -21.66 -2.45
CA SER A 189 0.34 -22.58 -2.32
C SER A 189 0.01 -24.01 -2.70
N MET A 190 -1.26 -24.38 -2.62
CA MET A 190 -1.79 -25.72 -2.88
C MET A 190 -1.86 -25.95 -4.39
N ASP A 191 -2.51 -25.03 -5.10
CA ASP A 191 -2.73 -25.11 -6.55
C ASP A 191 -1.54 -24.58 -7.36
N LYS A 192 -0.53 -24.02 -6.67
CA LYS A 192 0.64 -23.38 -7.29
C LYS A 192 0.24 -22.27 -8.26
N THR A 193 -0.70 -21.42 -7.87
CA THR A 193 -1.12 -20.28 -8.68
C THR A 193 -0.68 -18.96 -8.08
N LEU A 194 -0.36 -18.00 -8.95
CA LEU A 194 -0.01 -16.63 -8.60
C LEU A 194 -0.85 -15.63 -9.39
N ILE A 195 -1.23 -14.55 -8.74
CA ILE A 195 -1.69 -13.32 -9.40
C ILE A 195 -0.63 -12.27 -9.13
N LEU A 196 0.03 -11.73 -10.16
CA LEU A 196 1.13 -10.78 -9.98
C LEU A 196 0.79 -9.45 -10.65
N GLY A 197 0.93 -8.35 -9.92
CA GLY A 197 0.62 -7.04 -10.47
C GLY A 197 1.37 -5.85 -9.91
N GLU A 198 1.35 -4.79 -10.71
CA GLU A 198 1.97 -3.50 -10.44
C GLU A 198 0.90 -2.42 -10.30
N CYS A 199 1.11 -1.51 -9.35
CA CYS A 199 0.19 -0.41 -9.08
C CYS A 199 0.82 0.91 -9.51
N LYS A 200 0.05 1.77 -10.20
CA LYS A 200 0.50 3.10 -10.62
C LYS A 200 -0.57 4.16 -10.32
N TRP A 201 -0.24 5.04 -9.39
CA TRP A 201 -1.06 6.20 -9.01
C TRP A 201 -0.49 7.50 -9.61
N THR A 202 -0.54 7.61 -10.94
CA THR A 202 -0.01 8.75 -11.70
C THR A 202 -1.15 9.57 -12.32
N ARG A 203 -0.86 10.80 -12.75
CA ARG A 203 -1.85 11.64 -13.48
C ARG A 203 -1.98 11.28 -14.97
N ASN A 204 -1.02 10.52 -15.49
CA ASN A 204 -0.94 10.17 -16.90
C ASN A 204 -1.24 8.68 -17.08
N THR A 205 -1.80 8.34 -18.24
CA THR A 205 -1.99 6.96 -18.68
C THR A 205 -0.68 6.19 -18.67
N ASN A 206 -0.74 4.92 -18.27
CA ASN A 206 0.44 4.08 -18.12
C ASN A 206 0.78 3.31 -19.40
N LYS A 207 2.09 3.18 -19.64
CA LYS A 207 2.65 2.54 -20.84
C LYS A 207 2.88 1.04 -20.61
N PRO A 208 3.00 0.23 -21.69
CA PRO A 208 3.24 -1.21 -21.58
C PRO A 208 4.49 -1.58 -20.78
N LYS A 209 5.47 -0.65 -20.71
CA LYS A 209 6.75 -0.84 -20.00
C LYS A 209 6.55 -1.36 -18.57
N ILE A 210 5.51 -0.91 -17.86
CA ILE A 210 5.26 -1.35 -16.48
C ILE A 210 5.09 -2.86 -16.40
N ILE A 211 4.28 -3.43 -17.30
CA ILE A 211 4.01 -4.87 -17.32
C ILE A 211 5.16 -5.65 -17.96
N LYS A 212 5.79 -5.10 -19.01
CA LYS A 212 7.01 -5.69 -19.57
C LYS A 212 8.07 -5.90 -18.50
N GLU A 213 8.30 -4.88 -17.66
CA GLU A 213 9.26 -5.00 -16.56
C GLU A 213 8.84 -6.00 -15.48
N LEU A 214 7.54 -6.14 -15.20
CA LEU A 214 7.01 -7.16 -14.31
C LEU A 214 7.35 -8.57 -14.82
N ILE A 215 6.98 -8.87 -16.07
CA ILE A 215 7.14 -10.19 -16.69
C ILE A 215 8.63 -10.51 -16.91
N GLU A 216 9.36 -9.62 -17.56
CA GLU A 216 10.73 -9.89 -18.02
C GLU A 216 11.77 -9.83 -16.89
N LYS A 217 11.57 -8.95 -15.88
CA LYS A 217 12.62 -8.64 -14.89
C LYS A 217 12.28 -9.07 -13.48
N LYS A 218 11.01 -9.00 -13.06
CA LYS A 218 10.61 -9.20 -11.66
C LYS A 218 10.14 -10.61 -11.37
N VAL A 219 9.37 -11.22 -12.27
CA VAL A 219 8.69 -12.50 -12.00
C VAL A 219 9.66 -13.61 -11.56
N ASN A 220 10.75 -13.83 -12.32
CA ASN A 220 11.76 -14.85 -12.04
C ASN A 220 12.51 -14.63 -10.72
N ARG A 221 12.41 -13.43 -10.12
CA ARG A 221 13.03 -13.10 -8.84
C ARG A 221 12.11 -13.37 -7.66
N ILE A 222 10.80 -13.50 -7.89
CA ILE A 222 9.78 -13.56 -6.83
C ILE A 222 9.06 -14.91 -6.78
N VAL A 223 8.85 -15.54 -7.94
CA VAL A 223 8.21 -16.87 -8.03
C VAL A 223 8.97 -17.87 -7.13
N PRO A 224 8.26 -18.64 -6.28
CA PRO A 224 8.90 -19.68 -5.47
C PRO A 224 9.63 -20.70 -6.35
N LYS A 225 10.80 -21.15 -5.91
CA LYS A 225 11.66 -22.06 -6.70
C LYS A 225 11.13 -23.48 -6.82
N GLU A 226 10.29 -23.91 -5.87
CA GLU A 226 9.75 -25.27 -5.82
C GLU A 226 8.35 -25.30 -6.45
N GLY A 227 8.13 -26.28 -7.33
CA GLY A 227 6.89 -26.46 -8.08
C GLY A 227 6.86 -25.70 -9.41
N ASN A 228 5.86 -26.03 -10.23
CA ASN A 228 5.53 -25.33 -11.46
C ASN A 228 4.34 -24.42 -11.17
N TRP A 229 4.49 -23.13 -11.44
CA TRP A 229 3.50 -22.11 -11.06
C TRP A 229 2.73 -21.59 -12.26
N GLU A 230 1.41 -21.50 -12.17
CA GLU A 230 0.62 -20.78 -13.16
C GLU A 230 0.40 -19.32 -12.69
N ILE A 231 0.62 -18.37 -13.59
CA ILE A 231 0.64 -16.95 -13.26
C ILE A 231 -0.40 -16.19 -14.08
N PHE A 232 -1.24 -15.42 -13.40
CA PHE A 232 -2.08 -14.41 -14.01
C PHE A 232 -1.48 -13.03 -13.75
N PHE A 233 -1.27 -12.23 -14.79
CA PHE A 233 -0.72 -10.88 -14.65
C PHE A 233 -1.83 -9.84 -14.50
N THR A 234 -1.60 -8.81 -13.69
CA THR A 234 -2.51 -7.67 -13.61
C THR A 234 -1.76 -6.35 -13.51
N GLY A 235 -2.40 -5.28 -13.93
CA GLY A 235 -1.88 -3.93 -13.80
C GLY A 235 -2.97 -2.99 -13.34
N PHE A 236 -2.69 -2.20 -12.29
CA PHE A 236 -3.62 -1.20 -11.77
C PHE A 236 -3.15 0.21 -12.09
N SER A 237 -3.97 1.00 -12.77
CA SER A 237 -3.64 2.36 -13.17
C SER A 237 -4.73 3.35 -12.79
N ARG A 238 -4.38 4.37 -11.99
CA ARG A 238 -5.31 5.47 -11.67
C ARG A 238 -5.88 6.14 -12.93
N SER A 239 -5.01 6.47 -13.87
CA SER A 239 -5.36 7.25 -15.06
C SER A 239 -5.51 6.36 -16.30
N GLY A 240 -5.71 5.05 -16.12
CA GLY A 240 -5.88 4.10 -17.22
C GLY A 240 -4.60 3.78 -18.00
N TRP A 241 -4.78 3.09 -19.12
CA TRP A 241 -3.71 2.49 -19.90
C TRP A 241 -3.69 3.06 -21.32
N THR A 242 -2.51 3.22 -21.92
CA THR A 242 -2.43 3.66 -23.32
C THR A 242 -2.96 2.57 -24.27
N PRO A 243 -3.40 2.92 -25.49
CA PRO A 243 -3.80 1.92 -26.50
C PRO A 243 -2.73 0.85 -26.74
N ASN A 244 -1.46 1.24 -26.73
CA ASN A 244 -0.35 0.28 -26.87
C ASN A 244 -0.25 -0.69 -25.69
N ALA A 245 -0.65 -0.29 -24.48
CA ALA A 245 -0.67 -1.16 -23.31
C ALA A 245 -1.81 -2.19 -23.40
N LEU A 246 -2.99 -1.76 -23.87
CA LEU A 246 -4.12 -2.67 -24.16
C LEU A 246 -3.79 -3.64 -25.30
N ALA A 247 -3.10 -3.17 -26.35
CA ALA A 247 -2.60 -4.05 -27.40
C ALA A 247 -1.58 -5.07 -26.88
N TYR A 248 -0.73 -4.67 -25.93
CA TYR A 248 0.24 -5.58 -25.30
C TYR A 248 -0.44 -6.62 -24.40
N GLU A 249 -1.52 -6.26 -23.69
CA GLU A 249 -2.36 -7.22 -22.96
C GLU A 249 -2.90 -8.31 -23.90
N ASN A 250 -3.49 -7.91 -25.04
CA ASN A 250 -3.98 -8.86 -26.04
C ASN A 250 -2.86 -9.75 -26.59
N GLN A 251 -1.68 -9.17 -26.86
CA GLN A 251 -0.50 -9.94 -27.30
C GLN A 251 -0.11 -11.02 -26.29
N ILE A 252 -0.13 -10.71 -24.98
CA ILE A 252 0.20 -11.68 -23.93
C ILE A 252 -0.85 -12.79 -23.82
N ILE A 253 -2.13 -12.45 -24.05
CA ILE A 253 -3.22 -13.44 -24.07
C ILE A 253 -3.08 -14.39 -25.27
N GLU A 254 -2.63 -13.89 -26.42
CA GLU A 254 -2.37 -14.70 -27.62
C GLU A 254 -1.09 -15.55 -27.50
N GLU A 255 -0.03 -15.00 -26.92
CA GLU A 255 1.26 -15.65 -26.74
C GLU A 255 1.68 -15.60 -25.27
N LEU A 256 1.20 -16.60 -24.51
CA LEU A 256 1.42 -16.72 -23.07
C LEU A 256 2.91 -16.94 -22.77
N PRO A 257 3.63 -15.97 -22.17
CA PRO A 257 5.03 -16.16 -21.84
C PRO A 257 5.17 -17.20 -20.73
N SER A 258 6.36 -17.79 -20.65
CA SER A 258 6.71 -18.73 -19.59
C SER A 258 8.16 -18.51 -19.15
N GLY A 259 8.52 -19.12 -18.03
CA GLY A 259 9.89 -19.14 -17.55
C GLY A 259 10.29 -20.51 -17.03
N ILE A 260 11.31 -20.53 -16.18
CA ILE A 260 11.97 -21.78 -15.77
C ILE A 260 11.01 -22.74 -15.07
N ASN A 261 10.16 -22.23 -14.19
CA ASN A 261 9.23 -23.02 -13.39
C ASN A 261 7.85 -22.35 -13.29
N TRP A 262 7.46 -21.60 -14.32
CA TRP A 262 6.15 -20.95 -14.37
C TRP A 262 5.65 -20.75 -15.80
N SER A 263 4.34 -20.74 -15.96
CA SER A 263 3.60 -20.43 -17.19
C SER A 263 2.59 -19.31 -16.93
N THR A 264 2.22 -18.58 -17.98
CA THR A 264 1.15 -17.57 -17.89
C THR A 264 -0.19 -18.19 -18.22
N SER A 265 -1.25 -17.79 -17.53
CA SER A 265 -2.64 -18.15 -17.86
C SER A 265 -3.47 -17.01 -18.43
N GLY A 266 -2.99 -15.77 -18.27
CA GLY A 266 -3.62 -14.60 -18.85
C GLY A 266 -3.14 -13.31 -18.21
N MET A 267 -3.79 -12.22 -18.59
CA MET A 267 -3.52 -10.90 -18.08
C MET A 267 -4.81 -10.07 -18.04
N ARG A 268 -4.91 -9.14 -17.09
CA ARG A 268 -5.95 -8.11 -17.06
C ARG A 268 -5.40 -6.74 -16.65
N LEU A 269 -5.64 -5.72 -17.45
CA LEU A 269 -5.39 -4.33 -17.08
C LEU A 269 -6.65 -3.71 -16.47
N VAL A 270 -6.48 -3.07 -15.32
CA VAL A 270 -7.56 -2.47 -14.54
C VAL A 270 -7.25 -0.99 -14.34
N ASP A 271 -8.24 -0.14 -14.58
CA ASP A 271 -8.17 1.28 -14.25
C ASP A 271 -9.03 1.62 -13.03
N LEU A 272 -8.98 2.89 -12.59
CA LEU A 272 -9.71 3.30 -11.39
C LEU A 272 -11.23 3.17 -11.54
N ASP A 273 -11.77 3.51 -12.72
CA ASP A 273 -13.22 3.50 -12.93
C ASP A 273 -13.75 2.05 -12.91
N GLN A 274 -13.04 1.12 -13.56
CA GLN A 274 -13.37 -0.30 -13.49
C GLN A 274 -13.24 -0.84 -12.07
N LEU A 275 -12.16 -0.50 -11.37
CA LEU A 275 -11.92 -0.95 -10.00
C LEU A 275 -13.03 -0.46 -9.06
N ASP A 276 -13.47 0.80 -9.19
CA ASP A 276 -14.53 1.37 -8.36
C ASP A 276 -15.88 0.69 -8.63
N GLN A 277 -16.25 0.50 -9.91
CA GLN A 277 -17.46 -0.22 -10.29
C GLN A 277 -17.48 -1.66 -9.76
N ASP A 278 -16.36 -2.37 -9.87
CA ASP A 278 -16.21 -3.73 -9.37
C ASP A 278 -16.38 -3.78 -7.85
N LEU A 279 -15.70 -2.90 -7.11
CA LEU A 279 -15.81 -2.88 -5.64
C LEU A 279 -17.22 -2.50 -5.18
N GLN A 280 -17.89 -1.56 -5.85
CA GLN A 280 -19.29 -1.23 -5.56
C GLN A 280 -20.20 -2.44 -5.79
N LYS A 281 -20.06 -3.12 -6.93
CA LYS A 281 -20.82 -4.34 -7.28
C LYS A 281 -20.63 -5.46 -6.26
N TRP A 282 -19.45 -5.60 -5.66
CA TRP A 282 -19.15 -6.69 -4.72
C TRP A 282 -19.39 -6.36 -3.25
N THR A 283 -19.62 -5.09 -2.93
CA THR A 283 -19.88 -4.62 -1.55
C THR A 283 -21.38 -4.44 -1.28
N ALA A 284 -22.19 -4.36 -2.33
CA ALA A 284 -23.66 -4.47 -2.26
C ALA A 284 -24.09 -5.93 -1.98
#